data_AF-X8AA62-F1
#
_entry.id   AF-X8AA62-F1
#
_cell.length_a   1.000
_cell.length_b   1.000
_cell.length_c   1.000
_cell.angle_alpha   90.00
_cell.angle_beta   90.00
_cell.angle_gamma   90.00
#
_symmetry.space_group_name_H-M   'P 1'
#
loop_
_entity.id
_entity.type
_entity.pdbx_description
1 polymer ?
#
loop_
_entity_poly.entity_id
_entity_poly.type
_entity_poly.pdbx_seq_one_letter_code
_entity_poly.pdbx_strand_id
1 'polypeptide(L)'
;MGTDGAASYALIGFWWRDQHRVSSGLIAFLTTRSADLGLYVAAGAALAGGAGLALADLPAASSGWREVVAVGVVVAALGKAAQLPFSFWLSRAMDGPSPVSALLHSAAMVAMGAYLLLRVEPLLAATGWVAATVAWVGVATAVLLGVVALAQRDLKQLLAASTAAQLGFVVMAAGVGTVSGGAAQLVAHASTKAGLFLAAGAWLSLLGSKQLDDLRALLAAGHSWVGVPVSRLWPGRGGAAVAVGDQGCCPCRGSESLDGGLCSRCRCGGCLGGLLRKTSGSSVAR
;
A
#
# COMPACT_ATOMS: atom_id res chain seq x y z
N MET A 1 9.60 -1.78 -17.32
CA MET A 1 9.35 -3.06 -16.61
C MET A 1 10.56 -3.56 -15.82
N GLY A 2 11.78 -3.66 -16.39
CA GLY A 2 13.01 -4.06 -15.68
C GLY A 2 13.37 -3.17 -14.48
N THR A 3 13.41 -1.86 -14.72
CA THR A 3 13.83 -0.81 -13.79
C THR A 3 12.85 -0.60 -12.64
N ASP A 4 11.54 -0.72 -12.90
CA ASP A 4 10.48 -0.43 -11.93
C ASP A 4 10.51 -1.41 -10.75
N GLY A 5 10.83 -2.68 -11.01
CA GLY A 5 10.97 -3.69 -9.96
C GLY A 5 12.19 -3.43 -9.06
N ALA A 6 13.33 -3.05 -9.63
CA ALA A 6 14.54 -2.75 -8.87
C ALA A 6 14.37 -1.48 -8.01
N ALA A 7 13.72 -0.45 -8.57
CA ALA A 7 13.36 0.75 -7.82
C ALA A 7 12.37 0.43 -6.70
N SER A 8 11.34 -0.39 -6.96
CA SER A 8 10.38 -0.83 -5.94
C SER A 8 11.07 -1.57 -4.79
N TYR A 9 11.98 -2.51 -5.10
CA TYR A 9 12.80 -3.20 -4.10
C TYR A 9 13.61 -2.24 -3.23
N ALA A 10 14.36 -1.32 -3.85
CA ALA A 10 15.20 -0.36 -3.14
C ALA A 10 14.39 0.57 -2.22
N LEU A 11 13.19 0.96 -2.66
CA LEU A 11 12.32 1.85 -1.89
C LEU A 11 11.60 1.13 -0.73
N ILE A 12 11.17 -0.12 -0.93
CA ILE A 12 10.59 -0.94 0.16
C ILE A 12 11.67 -1.28 1.20
N GLY A 13 12.86 -1.66 0.73
CA GLY A 13 14.03 -1.98 1.55
C GLY A 13 14.84 -0.78 2.03
N PHE A 14 14.30 0.44 2.00
CA PHE A 14 15.03 1.68 2.33
C PHE A 14 15.72 1.60 3.70
N TRP A 15 15.04 1.02 4.69
CA TRP A 15 15.62 0.70 6.00
C TRP A 15 16.30 -0.67 5.98
N TRP A 16 17.39 -0.78 5.23
CA TRP A 16 18.13 -2.02 4.96
C TRP A 16 18.62 -2.78 6.21
N ARG A 17 18.71 -2.10 7.36
CA ARG A 17 19.08 -2.72 8.64
C ARG A 17 17.97 -3.59 9.24
N ASP A 18 16.73 -3.40 8.81
CA ASP A 18 15.59 -4.23 9.20
C ASP A 18 15.40 -5.37 8.19
N GLN A 19 15.84 -6.57 8.58
CA GLN A 19 15.77 -7.77 7.75
C GLN A 19 14.34 -8.11 7.32
N HIS A 20 13.33 -7.76 8.12
CA HIS A 20 11.93 -8.00 7.77
C HIS A 20 11.52 -7.20 6.54
N ARG A 21 11.86 -5.90 6.49
CA ARG A 21 11.51 -5.00 5.37
C ARG A 21 12.24 -5.37 4.08
N VAL A 22 13.50 -5.78 4.20
CA VAL A 22 14.29 -6.28 3.06
C VAL A 22 13.64 -7.54 2.49
N SER A 23 13.24 -8.48 3.35
CA SER A 23 12.57 -9.71 2.92
C SER A 23 11.23 -9.43 2.22
N SER A 24 10.43 -8.50 2.73
CA SER A 24 9.17 -8.08 2.11
C SER A 24 9.39 -7.42 0.74
N GLY A 25 10.42 -6.59 0.61
CA GLY A 25 10.84 -6.02 -0.69
C GLY A 25 11.27 -7.11 -1.67
N LEU A 26 12.02 -8.12 -1.21
CA LEU A 26 12.48 -9.23 -2.03
C LEU A 26 11.32 -10.10 -2.54
N ILE A 27 10.32 -10.38 -1.70
CA ILE A 27 9.09 -11.08 -2.12
C ILE A 27 8.37 -10.30 -3.22
N ALA A 28 8.25 -8.97 -3.07
CA ALA A 28 7.64 -8.12 -4.09
C ALA A 28 8.42 -8.13 -5.41
N PHE A 29 9.76 -8.05 -5.33
CA PHE A 29 10.62 -8.13 -6.50
C PHE A 29 10.51 -9.49 -7.21
N LEU A 30 10.67 -10.59 -6.47
CA LEU A 30 10.65 -11.93 -7.04
C LEU A 30 9.29 -12.25 -7.67
N THR A 31 8.18 -11.94 -6.99
CA THR A 31 6.84 -12.21 -7.52
C THR A 31 6.58 -11.45 -8.82
N THR A 32 7.03 -10.20 -8.87
CA THR A 32 6.81 -9.37 -10.06
C THR A 32 7.80 -9.67 -11.18
N ARG A 33 8.96 -10.27 -10.88
CA ARG A 33 9.91 -10.81 -11.86
C ARG A 33 9.47 -12.16 -12.40
N SER A 34 8.94 -13.05 -11.57
CA SER A 34 8.38 -14.32 -12.05
C SER A 34 7.20 -14.08 -12.97
N ALA A 35 6.38 -13.07 -12.71
CA ALA A 35 5.32 -12.66 -13.62
C ALA A 35 5.85 -12.18 -14.99
N ASP A 36 6.98 -11.46 -15.00
CA ASP A 36 7.60 -10.97 -16.25
C ASP A 36 8.04 -12.11 -17.18
N LEU A 37 8.25 -13.34 -16.68
CA LEU A 37 8.50 -14.54 -17.51
C LEU A 37 7.37 -14.78 -18.51
N GLY A 38 6.13 -14.46 -18.17
CA GLY A 38 4.99 -14.54 -19.09
C GLY A 38 5.17 -13.65 -20.32
N LEU A 39 5.77 -12.46 -20.16
CA LEU A 39 6.02 -11.55 -21.27
C LEU A 39 7.14 -12.05 -22.18
N TYR A 40 8.17 -12.70 -21.63
CA TYR A 40 9.22 -13.35 -22.42
C TYR A 40 8.68 -14.54 -23.22
N VAL A 41 7.82 -15.36 -22.60
CA VAL A 41 7.13 -16.46 -23.29
C VAL A 41 6.22 -15.92 -24.40
N ALA A 42 5.46 -14.84 -24.13
CA ALA A 42 4.62 -14.20 -25.13
C ALA A 42 5.43 -13.63 -26.30
N ALA A 43 6.57 -12.99 -26.04
CA ALA A 43 7.45 -12.48 -27.10
C ALA A 43 8.01 -13.62 -27.97
N GLY A 44 8.47 -14.72 -27.36
CA GLY A 44 8.92 -15.90 -28.08
C GLY A 44 7.82 -16.55 -28.90
N ALA A 45 6.61 -16.68 -28.34
CA ALA A 45 5.44 -17.22 -29.01
C ALA A 45 4.95 -16.31 -30.17
N ALA A 46 5.05 -14.99 -30.02
CA ALA A 46 4.69 -14.05 -31.09
C ALA A 46 5.62 -14.24 -32.28
N LEU A 47 6.94 -14.30 -32.05
CA LEU A 47 7.93 -14.53 -33.10
C LEU A 47 7.77 -15.92 -33.75
N ALA A 48 7.58 -16.98 -32.95
CA ALA A 48 7.31 -18.32 -33.46
C ALA A 48 6.00 -18.40 -34.26
N GLY A 49 5.01 -17.60 -33.86
CA GLY A 49 3.73 -17.46 -34.54
C GLY A 49 3.74 -16.57 -35.77
N GLY A 50 4.88 -15.96 -36.13
CA GLY A 50 5.05 -15.09 -37.29
C GLY A 50 4.57 -13.64 -37.09
N ALA A 51 4.28 -13.24 -35.85
CA ALA A 51 3.87 -11.88 -35.51
C ALA A 51 5.06 -10.98 -35.15
N GLY A 52 4.86 -9.67 -35.33
CA GLY A 52 5.75 -8.65 -34.78
C GLY A 52 5.65 -8.54 -33.26
N LEU A 53 6.61 -7.82 -32.65
CA LEU A 53 6.61 -7.55 -31.20
C LEU A 53 5.85 -6.27 -30.83
N ALA A 54 5.34 -5.51 -31.80
CA ALA A 54 4.45 -4.41 -31.50
C ALA A 54 3.10 -4.96 -31.00
N LEU A 55 2.50 -4.30 -30.00
CA LEU A 55 1.24 -4.77 -29.41
C LEU A 55 0.12 -4.91 -30.46
N ALA A 56 0.15 -4.08 -31.49
CA ALA A 56 -0.80 -4.10 -32.60
C ALA A 56 -0.66 -5.34 -33.50
N ASP A 57 0.52 -5.96 -33.54
CA ASP A 57 0.82 -7.11 -34.39
C ASP A 57 0.53 -8.45 -33.69
N LEU A 58 0.44 -8.46 -32.36
CA LEU A 58 0.21 -9.68 -31.57
C LEU A 58 -1.05 -10.47 -31.99
N PRO A 59 -2.19 -9.83 -32.35
CA PRO A 59 -3.36 -10.56 -32.85
C PRO A 59 -3.12 -11.27 -34.19
N ALA A 60 -2.09 -10.89 -34.96
CA ALA A 60 -1.76 -11.50 -36.24
C ALA A 60 -1.02 -12.84 -36.10
N ALA A 61 -0.60 -13.22 -34.88
CA ALA A 61 0.04 -14.52 -34.64
C ALA A 61 -0.85 -15.67 -35.13
N SER A 62 -0.23 -16.71 -35.67
CA SER A 62 -0.93 -17.93 -36.12
C SER A 62 -1.70 -18.62 -35.00
N SER A 63 -2.73 -19.40 -35.38
CA SER A 63 -3.58 -20.14 -34.46
C SER A 63 -2.76 -21.08 -33.57
N GLY A 64 -3.10 -21.16 -32.27
CA GLY A 64 -2.30 -21.86 -31.26
C GLY A 64 -1.24 -20.97 -30.62
N TRP A 65 -0.35 -20.35 -31.41
CA TRP A 65 0.64 -19.40 -30.89
C TRP A 65 -0.01 -18.16 -30.29
N ARG A 66 -1.07 -17.64 -30.94
CA ARG A 66 -1.84 -16.50 -30.44
C ARG A 66 -2.38 -16.70 -29.01
N GLU A 67 -2.79 -17.92 -28.68
CA GLU A 67 -3.28 -18.25 -27.34
C GLU A 67 -2.15 -18.23 -26.31
N VAL A 68 -0.98 -18.76 -26.67
CA VAL A 68 0.23 -18.70 -25.82
C VAL A 68 0.67 -17.25 -25.61
N VAL A 69 0.61 -16.41 -26.64
CA VAL A 69 0.87 -14.97 -26.54
C VAL A 69 -0.12 -14.31 -25.57
N ALA A 70 -1.42 -14.53 -25.77
CA ALA A 70 -2.47 -13.95 -24.93
C ALA A 70 -2.33 -14.37 -23.46
N VAL A 71 -2.14 -15.66 -23.19
CA VAL A 71 -1.94 -16.19 -21.83
C VAL A 71 -0.66 -15.63 -21.21
N GLY A 72 0.45 -15.60 -21.95
CA GLY A 72 1.73 -15.07 -21.44
C GLY A 72 1.63 -13.58 -21.05
N VAL A 73 1.01 -12.76 -21.91
CA VAL A 73 0.76 -11.35 -21.61
C VAL A 73 -0.15 -11.20 -20.40
N VAL A 74 -1.24 -11.98 -20.34
CA VAL A 74 -2.20 -11.93 -19.22
C VAL A 74 -1.53 -12.30 -17.92
N VAL A 75 -0.74 -13.38 -17.85
CA VAL A 75 -0.01 -13.79 -16.64
C VAL A 75 0.93 -12.67 -16.16
N ALA A 76 1.69 -12.06 -17.07
CA ALA A 76 2.56 -10.94 -16.73
C ALA A 76 1.77 -9.73 -16.20
N ALA A 77 0.67 -9.39 -16.87
CA ALA A 77 -0.17 -8.27 -16.50
C ALA A 77 -0.87 -8.49 -15.15
N LEU A 78 -1.45 -9.67 -14.90
CA LEU A 78 -2.11 -10.03 -13.64
C LEU A 78 -1.12 -10.01 -12.46
N GLY A 79 0.10 -10.53 -12.66
CA GLY A 79 1.14 -10.50 -11.64
C GLY A 79 1.55 -9.08 -11.25
N LYS A 80 1.71 -8.18 -12.23
CA LYS A 80 2.00 -6.75 -11.97
C LYS A 80 0.81 -6.00 -11.39
N ALA A 81 -0.41 -6.35 -11.79
CA ALA A 81 -1.63 -5.73 -11.31
C ALA A 81 -2.10 -6.28 -9.94
N ALA A 82 -1.29 -7.11 -9.28
CA ALA A 82 -1.60 -7.75 -7.99
C ALA A 82 -2.96 -8.46 -7.98
N GLN A 83 -3.34 -9.06 -9.11
CA GLN A 83 -4.57 -9.82 -9.25
C GLN A 83 -4.40 -11.22 -8.65
N LEU A 84 -5.50 -11.90 -8.32
CA LEU A 84 -5.42 -13.27 -7.83
C LEU A 84 -4.78 -14.19 -8.88
N PRO A 85 -3.81 -15.05 -8.52
CA PRO A 85 -3.35 -15.42 -7.16
C PRO A 85 -2.19 -14.56 -6.60
N PHE A 86 -1.69 -13.56 -7.33
CA PHE A 86 -0.51 -12.76 -6.99
C PHE A 86 -0.81 -11.54 -6.10
N SER A 87 -1.92 -11.49 -5.38
CA SER A 87 -2.26 -10.30 -4.57
C SER A 87 -1.38 -10.11 -3.32
N PHE A 88 -0.73 -11.18 -2.85
CA PHE A 88 0.01 -11.21 -1.59
C PHE A 88 1.22 -10.27 -1.53
N TRP A 89 1.90 -10.06 -2.67
CA TRP A 89 3.10 -9.23 -2.71
C TRP A 89 2.77 -7.76 -2.45
N LEU A 90 1.56 -7.33 -2.82
CA LEU A 90 1.11 -5.96 -2.64
C LEU A 90 0.98 -5.61 -1.15
N SER A 91 0.47 -6.57 -0.36
CA SER A 91 0.36 -6.43 1.10
C SER A 91 1.73 -6.36 1.75
N ARG A 92 2.70 -7.18 1.32
CA ARG A 92 4.09 -7.14 1.81
C ARG A 92 4.78 -5.83 1.50
N ALA A 93 4.48 -5.23 0.36
CA ALA A 93 5.06 -3.94 -0.02
C ALA A 93 4.56 -2.75 0.83
N MET A 94 3.57 -2.93 1.72
CA MET A 94 3.14 -1.92 2.70
C MET A 94 4.07 -1.77 3.91
N ASP A 95 5.05 -2.67 4.06
CA ASP A 95 6.09 -2.56 5.11
C ASP A 95 7.07 -1.40 4.83
N GLY A 96 7.06 -0.87 3.61
CA GLY A 96 7.82 0.30 3.22
C GLY A 96 7.32 1.62 3.85
N PRO A 97 8.13 2.68 3.74
CA PRO A 97 7.74 4.00 4.23
C PRO A 97 6.50 4.55 3.48
N SER A 98 5.64 5.30 4.17
CA SER A 98 4.35 5.74 3.61
C SER A 98 4.43 6.54 2.30
N PRO A 99 5.43 7.43 2.08
CA PRO A 99 5.60 8.13 0.80
C PRO A 99 5.91 7.18 -0.37
N VAL A 100 6.62 6.08 -0.10
CA VAL A 100 6.95 5.07 -1.11
C VAL A 100 5.72 4.28 -1.52
N SER A 101 4.89 3.86 -0.55
CA SER A 101 3.61 3.22 -0.85
C SER A 101 2.70 4.13 -1.67
N ALA A 102 2.70 5.44 -1.40
CA ALA A 102 1.92 6.41 -2.18
C ALA A 102 2.30 6.40 -3.68
N LEU A 103 3.60 6.42 -3.99
CA LEU A 103 4.11 6.45 -5.36
C LEU A 103 3.97 5.09 -6.07
N LEU A 104 4.36 4.00 -5.44
CA LEU A 104 4.42 2.68 -6.07
C LEU A 104 3.04 2.04 -6.24
N HIS A 105 2.16 2.20 -5.24
CA HIS A 105 0.86 1.52 -5.23
C HIS A 105 -0.28 2.35 -5.81
N SER A 106 -0.17 3.68 -5.86
CA SER A 106 -1.22 4.50 -6.50
C SER A 106 -1.00 4.70 -7.99
N ALA A 107 0.25 4.86 -8.44
CA ALA A 107 0.51 5.41 -9.76
C ALA A 107 1.24 4.45 -10.71
N ALA A 108 2.32 3.80 -10.25
CA ALA A 108 3.28 3.24 -11.19
C ALA A 108 3.14 1.72 -11.39
N MET A 109 3.27 0.93 -10.33
CA MET A 109 3.56 -0.49 -10.52
C MET A 109 2.33 -1.30 -10.92
N VAL A 110 1.23 -1.08 -10.20
CA VAL A 110 0.01 -1.88 -10.33
C VAL A 110 -0.85 -1.41 -11.51
N ALA A 111 -0.85 -0.09 -11.77
CA ALA A 111 -1.54 0.51 -12.91
C ALA A 111 -0.95 0.07 -14.25
N MET A 112 0.37 -0.12 -14.34
CA MET A 112 1.02 -0.58 -15.58
C MET A 112 0.54 -1.97 -16.03
N GLY A 113 0.29 -2.88 -15.09
CA GLY A 113 -0.27 -4.20 -15.40
C GLY A 113 -1.70 -4.10 -15.95
N ALA A 114 -2.55 -3.32 -15.28
CA ALA A 114 -3.93 -3.10 -15.72
C ALA A 114 -4.00 -2.35 -17.06
N TYR A 115 -3.15 -1.35 -17.26
CA TYR A 115 -3.03 -0.62 -18.51
C TYR A 115 -2.58 -1.51 -19.67
N LEU A 116 -1.64 -2.42 -19.44
CA LEU A 116 -1.23 -3.38 -20.47
C LEU A 116 -2.42 -4.20 -20.98
N LEU A 117 -3.29 -4.70 -20.08
CA LEU A 117 -4.51 -5.45 -20.48
C LEU A 117 -5.44 -4.60 -21.34
N LEU A 118 -5.63 -3.32 -21.01
CA LEU A 118 -6.45 -2.41 -21.83
C LEU A 118 -5.85 -2.20 -23.22
N ARG A 119 -4.51 -2.22 -23.35
CA ARG A 119 -3.82 -2.03 -24.63
C ARG A 119 -3.78 -3.29 -25.49
N VAL A 120 -3.85 -4.47 -24.89
CA VAL A 120 -3.95 -5.75 -25.61
C VAL A 120 -5.38 -6.24 -25.76
N GLU A 121 -6.37 -5.37 -25.59
CA GLU A 121 -7.78 -5.71 -25.82
C GLU A 121 -8.01 -6.34 -27.21
N PRO A 122 -7.41 -5.89 -28.32
CA PRO A 122 -7.57 -6.56 -29.62
C PRO A 122 -7.07 -8.01 -29.63
N LEU A 123 -6.03 -8.32 -28.84
CA LEU A 123 -5.51 -9.68 -28.68
C LEU A 123 -6.49 -10.53 -27.85
N LEU A 124 -7.07 -9.96 -26.79
CA LEU A 124 -8.08 -10.61 -25.97
C LEU A 124 -9.36 -10.89 -26.78
N ALA A 125 -9.82 -9.92 -27.57
CA ALA A 125 -10.96 -10.09 -28.47
C ALA A 125 -10.71 -11.20 -29.50
N ALA A 126 -9.48 -11.31 -30.02
CA ALA A 126 -9.07 -12.40 -30.90
C ALA A 126 -8.93 -13.76 -30.19
N THR A 127 -8.92 -13.79 -28.86
CA THR A 127 -8.80 -14.98 -28.00
C THR A 127 -9.93 -15.01 -26.97
N GLY A 128 -11.17 -15.20 -27.45
CA GLY A 128 -12.39 -15.00 -26.64
C GLY A 128 -12.43 -15.74 -25.29
N TRP A 129 -11.87 -16.95 -25.20
CA TRP A 129 -11.81 -17.68 -23.92
C TRP A 129 -10.86 -17.01 -22.90
N VAL A 130 -9.76 -16.42 -23.38
CA VAL A 130 -8.80 -15.67 -22.54
C VAL A 130 -9.47 -14.39 -22.03
N ALA A 131 -10.19 -13.67 -22.89
CA ALA A 131 -10.95 -12.48 -22.49
C ALA A 131 -11.96 -12.80 -21.38
N ALA A 132 -12.74 -13.88 -21.52
CA ALA A 132 -13.68 -14.33 -20.50
C ALA A 132 -12.98 -14.69 -19.18
N THR A 133 -11.82 -15.35 -19.26
CA THR A 133 -11.01 -15.70 -18.07
C THR A 133 -10.52 -14.44 -17.35
N VAL A 134 -10.02 -13.45 -18.09
CA VAL A 134 -9.58 -12.15 -17.55
C VAL A 134 -10.74 -11.43 -16.86
N ALA A 135 -11.92 -11.43 -17.47
CA ALA A 135 -13.11 -10.82 -16.89
C ALA A 135 -13.47 -11.46 -15.53
N TRP A 136 -13.52 -12.79 -15.47
CA TRP A 136 -13.82 -13.53 -14.24
C TRP A 136 -12.75 -13.35 -13.16
N VAL A 137 -11.47 -13.33 -13.52
CA VAL A 137 -10.38 -13.06 -12.58
C VAL A 137 -10.49 -11.64 -12.01
N GLY A 138 -10.85 -10.65 -12.83
CA GLY A 138 -11.09 -9.28 -12.40
C GLY A 138 -12.25 -9.19 -11.40
N VAL A 139 -13.38 -9.83 -11.69
CA VAL A 139 -14.54 -9.90 -10.78
C VAL A 139 -14.18 -10.58 -9.46
N ALA A 140 -13.54 -11.75 -9.52
CA ALA A 140 -13.12 -12.49 -8.34
C ALA A 140 -12.16 -11.66 -7.48
N THR A 141 -11.20 -10.98 -8.09
CA THR A 141 -10.26 -10.12 -7.37
C THR A 141 -10.96 -8.92 -6.73
N ALA A 142 -11.87 -8.26 -7.45
CA ALA A 142 -12.63 -7.12 -6.95
C ALA A 142 -13.46 -7.48 -5.71
N VAL A 143 -14.16 -8.62 -5.75
CA VAL A 143 -15.01 -9.08 -4.65
C VAL A 143 -14.16 -9.57 -3.48
N LEU A 144 -13.23 -10.51 -3.70
CA LEU A 144 -12.49 -11.15 -2.63
C LEU A 144 -11.57 -10.16 -1.91
N LEU A 145 -10.85 -9.31 -2.64
CA LEU A 145 -9.98 -8.31 -2.01
C LEU A 145 -10.77 -7.12 -1.45
N GLY A 146 -11.97 -6.86 -1.96
CA GLY A 146 -12.92 -5.94 -1.34
C GLY A 146 -13.33 -6.42 0.06
N VAL A 147 -13.70 -7.70 0.20
CA VAL A 147 -13.99 -8.31 1.50
C VAL A 147 -12.78 -8.28 2.43
N VAL A 148 -11.58 -8.62 1.91
CA VAL A 148 -10.34 -8.53 2.69
C VAL A 148 -10.10 -7.11 3.18
N ALA A 149 -10.32 -6.09 2.34
CA ALA A 149 -10.13 -4.69 2.72
C ALA A 149 -11.03 -4.27 3.89
N LEU A 150 -12.28 -4.75 3.94
CA LEU A 150 -13.22 -4.47 5.04
C LEU A 150 -12.78 -5.12 6.36
N ALA A 151 -12.04 -6.23 6.30
CA ALA A 151 -11.52 -6.93 7.47
C ALA A 151 -10.18 -6.36 7.99
N GLN A 152 -9.53 -5.46 7.25
CA GLN A 152 -8.23 -4.91 7.64
C GLN A 152 -8.37 -3.90 8.79
N ARG A 153 -7.46 -3.99 9.77
CA ARG A 153 -7.32 -3.04 10.89
C ARG A 153 -6.18 -2.05 10.71
N ASP A 154 -5.25 -2.35 9.81
CA ASP A 154 -4.13 -1.47 9.45
C ASP A 154 -4.52 -0.61 8.25
N LEU A 155 -4.36 0.72 8.36
CA LEU A 155 -4.76 1.66 7.32
C LEU A 155 -4.03 1.42 5.99
N LYS A 156 -2.73 1.09 6.02
CA LYS A 156 -1.94 0.84 4.81
C LYS A 156 -2.38 -0.45 4.13
N GLN A 157 -2.62 -1.50 4.92
CA GLN A 157 -3.10 -2.78 4.37
C GLN A 157 -4.51 -2.66 3.80
N LEU A 158 -5.40 -1.91 4.46
CA LEU A 158 -6.73 -1.60 3.93
C LEU A 158 -6.62 -0.88 2.58
N LEU A 159 -5.75 0.14 2.49
CA LEU A 159 -5.53 0.88 1.26
C LEU A 159 -4.93 0.01 0.14
N ALA A 160 -4.02 -0.90 0.46
CA ALA A 160 -3.45 -1.84 -0.51
C ALA A 160 -4.49 -2.84 -1.03
N ALA A 161 -5.26 -3.48 -0.13
CA ALA A 161 -6.30 -4.44 -0.50
C ALA A 161 -7.38 -3.79 -1.37
N SER A 162 -7.82 -2.59 -1.00
CA SER A 162 -8.78 -1.83 -1.81
C SER A 162 -8.18 -1.33 -3.13
N THR A 163 -6.85 -1.17 -3.25
CA THR A 163 -6.22 -0.89 -4.54
C THR A 163 -6.31 -2.10 -5.47
N ALA A 164 -5.95 -3.29 -5.00
CA ALA A 164 -6.03 -4.49 -5.80
C ALA A 164 -7.49 -4.81 -6.21
N ALA A 165 -8.46 -4.57 -5.32
CA ALA A 165 -9.88 -4.69 -5.64
C ALA A 165 -10.32 -3.70 -6.73
N GLN A 166 -9.91 -2.44 -6.64
CA GLN A 166 -10.26 -1.41 -7.64
C GLN A 166 -9.65 -1.69 -9.02
N LEU A 167 -8.42 -2.20 -9.06
CA LEU A 167 -7.80 -2.63 -10.31
C LEU A 167 -8.45 -3.91 -10.87
N GLY A 168 -9.09 -4.73 -10.03
CA GLY A 168 -9.95 -5.82 -10.48
C GLY A 168 -11.08 -5.35 -11.41
N PHE A 169 -11.65 -4.16 -11.17
CA PHE A 169 -12.63 -3.57 -12.11
C PHE A 169 -12.01 -3.18 -13.44
N VAL A 170 -10.75 -2.70 -13.44
CA VAL A 170 -10.03 -2.36 -14.68
C VAL A 170 -9.70 -3.62 -15.48
N VAL A 171 -9.28 -4.69 -14.78
CA VAL A 171 -9.03 -6.02 -15.39
C VAL A 171 -10.33 -6.59 -15.96
N MET A 172 -11.43 -6.50 -15.23
CA MET A 172 -12.75 -6.88 -15.73
C MET A 172 -13.13 -6.09 -16.99
N ALA A 173 -12.94 -4.76 -16.98
CA ALA A 173 -13.22 -3.91 -18.13
C ALA A 173 -12.41 -4.32 -19.37
N ALA A 174 -11.13 -4.68 -19.20
CA ALA A 174 -10.29 -5.20 -20.28
C ALA A 174 -10.83 -6.53 -20.84
N GLY A 175 -11.28 -7.44 -19.98
CA GLY A 175 -11.85 -8.73 -20.40
C GLY A 175 -13.21 -8.63 -21.10
N VAL A 176 -14.01 -7.61 -20.76
CA VAL A 176 -15.31 -7.34 -21.41
C VAL A 176 -15.17 -6.44 -22.65
N GLY A 177 -13.97 -5.90 -22.92
CA GLY A 177 -13.70 -5.06 -24.09
C GLY A 177 -14.05 -3.57 -23.90
N THR A 178 -14.28 -3.11 -22.66
CA THR A 178 -14.63 -1.71 -22.36
C THR A 178 -13.41 -0.86 -22.03
N VAL A 179 -12.55 -0.61 -23.04
CA VAL A 179 -11.27 0.11 -22.85
C VAL A 179 -11.45 1.50 -22.25
N SER A 180 -12.46 2.26 -22.70
CA SER A 180 -12.75 3.60 -22.18
C SER A 180 -13.17 3.59 -20.71
N GLY A 181 -14.02 2.63 -20.32
CA GLY A 181 -14.44 2.43 -18.93
C GLY A 181 -13.27 2.03 -18.02
N GLY A 182 -12.44 1.10 -18.48
CA GLY A 182 -11.22 0.70 -17.77
C GLY A 182 -10.22 1.85 -17.60
N ALA A 183 -10.02 2.66 -18.64
CA ALA A 183 -9.13 3.82 -18.58
C ALA A 183 -9.67 4.91 -17.63
N ALA A 184 -10.96 5.23 -17.69
CA ALA A 184 -11.60 6.18 -16.78
C ALA A 184 -11.47 5.72 -15.31
N GLN A 185 -11.71 4.43 -15.06
CA GLN A 185 -11.55 3.85 -13.72
C GLN A 185 -10.09 3.93 -13.24
N LEU A 186 -9.12 3.68 -14.11
CA LEU A 186 -7.69 3.75 -13.78
C LEU A 186 -7.27 5.18 -13.41
N VAL A 187 -7.78 6.19 -14.11
CA VAL A 187 -7.54 7.61 -13.78
C VAL A 187 -8.19 7.98 -12.44
N ALA A 188 -9.47 7.68 -12.27
CA ALA A 188 -10.20 7.96 -11.03
C ALA A 188 -9.51 7.29 -9.82
N HIS A 189 -9.13 6.02 -9.98
CA HIS A 189 -8.38 5.27 -9.00
C HIS A 189 -7.07 5.96 -8.61
N ALA A 190 -6.23 6.33 -9.59
CA ALA A 190 -4.93 6.95 -9.34
C ALA A 190 -5.07 8.26 -8.57
N SER A 191 -6.02 9.13 -8.96
CA SER A 191 -6.29 10.40 -8.29
C SER A 191 -6.75 10.20 -6.84
N THR A 192 -7.71 9.31 -6.60
CA THR A 192 -8.24 9.06 -5.25
C THR A 192 -7.21 8.38 -4.35
N LYS A 193 -6.46 7.40 -4.87
CA LYS A 193 -5.48 6.66 -4.08
C LYS A 193 -4.26 7.48 -3.71
N ALA A 194 -3.77 8.32 -4.61
CA ALA A 194 -2.68 9.24 -4.28
C ALA A 194 -3.06 10.14 -3.10
N GLY A 195 -4.28 10.71 -3.11
CA GLY A 195 -4.81 11.51 -2.00
C GLY A 195 -4.91 10.73 -0.69
N LEU A 196 -5.46 9.52 -0.72
CA LEU A 196 -5.61 8.67 0.48
C LEU A 196 -4.27 8.25 1.08
N PHE A 197 -3.28 7.89 0.27
CA PHE A 197 -1.96 7.52 0.76
C PHE A 197 -1.18 8.72 1.33
N LEU A 198 -1.33 9.91 0.74
CA LEU A 198 -0.75 11.13 1.31
C LEU A 198 -1.40 11.49 2.65
N ALA A 199 -2.73 11.39 2.76
CA ALA A 199 -3.44 11.59 4.01
C ALA A 199 -3.03 10.57 5.09
N ALA A 200 -2.91 9.29 4.72
CA ALA A 200 -2.41 8.24 5.62
C ALA A 200 -0.96 8.49 6.07
N GLY A 201 -0.11 9.02 5.18
CA GLY A 201 1.26 9.42 5.50
C GLY A 201 1.30 10.59 6.48
N ALA A 202 0.50 11.62 6.26
CA ALA A 202 0.38 12.77 7.16
C ALA A 202 -0.08 12.34 8.56
N TRP A 203 -1.07 11.43 8.62
CA TRP A 203 -1.57 10.86 9.85
C TRP A 203 -0.48 10.14 10.65
N LEU A 204 0.24 9.23 9.99
CA LEU A 204 1.29 8.45 10.64
C LEU A 204 2.39 9.35 11.22
N SER A 205 2.72 10.44 10.52
CA SER A 205 3.70 11.42 11.01
C SER A 205 3.22 12.22 12.22
N LEU A 206 1.92 12.52 12.32
CA LEU A 206 1.35 13.34 13.39
C LEU A 206 1.04 12.54 14.66
N LEU A 207 0.55 11.30 14.51
CA LEU A 207 0.01 10.51 15.62
C LEU A 207 0.80 9.24 15.90
N GLY A 208 1.75 8.86 15.04
CA GLY A 208 2.60 7.68 15.23
C GLY A 208 1.88 6.34 15.10
N SER A 209 0.55 6.32 14.87
CA SER A 209 -0.23 5.09 14.71
C SER A 209 -0.71 4.86 13.28
N LYS A 210 -0.74 3.58 12.89
CA LYS A 210 -1.30 3.06 11.64
C LYS A 210 -2.61 2.26 11.85
N GLN A 211 -3.08 2.14 13.09
CA GLN A 211 -4.27 1.35 13.41
C GLN A 211 -5.56 2.17 13.26
N LEU A 212 -6.59 1.53 12.70
CA LEU A 212 -7.91 2.13 12.50
C LEU A 212 -8.69 2.34 13.81
N ASP A 213 -8.40 1.56 14.85
CA ASP A 213 -9.07 1.69 16.13
C ASP A 213 -8.65 2.99 16.85
N ASP A 214 -7.37 3.37 16.75
CA ASP A 214 -6.88 4.66 17.26
C ASP A 214 -7.51 5.85 16.52
N LEU A 215 -7.70 5.70 15.20
CA LEU A 215 -8.43 6.65 14.36
C LEU A 215 -9.88 6.85 14.83
N ARG A 216 -10.58 5.75 15.08
CA ARG A 216 -11.97 5.78 15.56
C ARG A 216 -12.07 6.38 16.96
N ALA A 217 -11.14 6.05 17.85
CA ALA A 217 -11.08 6.59 19.19
C ALA A 217 -10.89 8.12 19.19
N LEU A 218 -10.01 8.64 18.32
CA LEU A 218 -9.77 10.09 18.20
C LEU A 218 -10.97 10.85 17.61
N LEU A 219 -11.66 10.27 16.63
CA LEU A 219 -12.90 10.84 16.09
C LEU A 219 -14.02 10.82 17.13
N ALA A 220 -14.15 9.72 17.88
CA ALA A 220 -15.10 9.61 19.00
C ALA A 220 -14.79 10.59 20.13
N ALA A 221 -13.53 10.97 20.32
CA ALA A 221 -13.09 11.99 21.27
C ALA A 221 -13.36 13.44 20.81
N GLY A 222 -13.97 13.65 19.63
CA GLY A 222 -14.37 14.98 19.15
C GLY A 222 -13.24 15.83 18.57
N HIS A 223 -12.06 15.24 18.28
CA HIS A 223 -10.99 15.97 17.60
C HIS A 223 -11.36 16.21 16.13
N SER A 224 -11.78 17.43 15.83
CA SER A 224 -12.02 17.96 14.48
C SER A 224 -10.69 18.12 13.73
N TRP A 225 -10.61 17.48 12.56
CA TRP A 225 -9.47 17.56 11.62
C TRP A 225 -9.48 18.80 10.73
N VAL A 226 -10.50 19.65 10.86
CA VAL A 226 -10.58 20.92 10.14
C VAL A 226 -9.57 21.89 10.75
N GLY A 227 -8.39 21.99 10.13
CA GLY A 227 -7.43 23.07 10.43
C GLY A 227 -6.01 22.67 10.84
N VAL A 228 -5.54 21.43 10.63
CA VAL A 228 -4.10 21.15 10.81
C VAL A 228 -3.32 21.89 9.71
N PRO A 229 -2.51 22.90 10.05
CA PRO A 229 -1.81 23.68 9.03
C PRO A 229 -0.73 22.81 8.38
N VAL A 230 -0.59 22.93 7.05
CA VAL A 230 0.44 22.25 6.23
C VAL A 230 1.86 22.48 6.78
N SER A 231 2.09 23.56 7.52
CA SER A 231 3.37 23.83 8.20
C SER A 231 3.73 22.82 9.28
N ARG A 232 2.75 22.09 9.88
CA ARG A 232 3.01 20.99 10.82
C ARG A 232 3.27 19.65 10.13
N LEU A 233 3.07 19.55 8.80
CA LEU A 233 3.37 18.34 8.02
C LEU A 233 4.86 18.24 7.61
N TRP A 234 5.65 19.30 7.81
CA TRP A 234 7.06 19.32 7.42
C TRP A 234 7.98 18.98 8.60
N PRO A 235 8.77 17.88 8.53
CA PRO A 235 9.64 17.45 9.62
C PRO A 235 10.95 18.25 9.64
N GLY A 236 10.86 19.59 9.69
CA GLY A 236 12.03 20.46 9.51
C GLY A 236 12.18 21.62 10.48
N ARG A 237 11.16 22.05 11.23
CA ARG A 237 11.35 23.10 12.24
C ARG A 237 10.39 22.96 13.42
N GLY A 238 10.97 22.74 14.59
CA GLY A 238 10.29 22.83 15.88
C GLY A 238 10.23 21.49 16.60
N GLY A 239 11.26 21.19 17.39
CA GLY A 239 11.17 20.18 18.43
C GLY A 239 10.10 20.58 19.43
N ALA A 240 8.93 19.97 19.32
CA ALA A 240 7.99 19.86 20.41
C ALA A 240 7.85 18.36 20.65
N ALA A 241 8.50 17.89 21.72
CA ALA A 241 8.34 16.55 22.22
C ALA A 241 6.85 16.28 22.43
N VAL A 242 6.25 15.47 21.56
CA VAL A 242 5.02 14.76 21.92
C VAL A 242 5.48 13.74 22.95
N ALA A 243 5.29 14.11 24.22
CA ALA A 243 5.45 13.21 25.34
C ALA A 243 4.60 11.98 25.05
N VAL A 244 5.26 10.83 24.92
CA VAL A 244 4.65 9.52 25.10
C VAL A 244 4.21 9.49 26.55
N GLY A 245 2.97 9.93 26.79
CA GLY A 245 2.30 9.80 28.07
C GLY A 245 1.95 8.34 28.28
N ASP A 246 2.77 7.69 29.09
CA ASP A 246 2.48 6.42 29.72
C ASP A 246 1.10 6.48 30.39
N GLN A 247 0.33 5.41 30.25
CA GLN A 247 -1.03 5.34 30.76
C GLN A 247 -1.00 5.37 32.29
N GLY A 248 -1.52 6.44 32.87
CA GLY A 248 -1.86 6.45 34.29
C GLY A 248 -1.86 7.82 34.93
N CYS A 249 -2.86 8.66 34.65
CA CYS A 249 -3.53 9.51 35.64
C CYS A 249 -4.70 10.29 35.00
N CYS A 250 -5.82 10.37 35.72
CA CYS A 250 -7.09 11.01 35.33
C CYS A 250 -6.96 12.50 34.95
N PRO A 251 -7.85 13.04 34.08
CA PRO A 251 -7.87 14.45 33.75
C PRO A 251 -8.64 15.26 34.80
N CYS A 252 -8.00 16.25 35.42
CA CYS A 252 -8.73 17.32 36.13
C CYS A 252 -9.21 18.36 35.11
N ARG A 253 -10.53 18.53 35.02
CA ARG A 253 -11.22 19.55 34.22
C ARG A 253 -11.53 20.76 35.11
N GLY A 254 -11.23 21.97 34.68
CA GLY A 254 -11.64 23.20 35.40
C GLY A 254 -11.35 24.49 34.63
N SER A 255 -12.43 25.19 34.30
CA SER A 255 -12.53 26.52 33.67
C SER A 255 -12.26 27.67 34.65
N GLU A 256 -11.89 28.82 34.08
CA GLU A 256 -11.82 30.20 34.60
C GLU A 256 -12.44 30.50 35.98
N SER A 257 -11.63 31.01 36.93
CA SER A 257 -11.94 32.24 37.68
C SER A 257 -10.70 32.74 38.44
N LEU A 258 -10.66 34.06 38.64
CA LEU A 258 -9.67 34.81 39.41
C LEU A 258 -9.57 34.35 40.88
N ASP A 259 -8.46 34.73 41.50
CA ASP A 259 -8.06 34.61 42.91
C ASP A 259 -7.24 33.36 43.30
N GLY A 260 -6.03 33.63 43.78
CA GLY A 260 -5.02 32.65 44.11
C GLY A 260 -5.33 31.82 45.35
N GLY A 261 -4.96 30.54 45.31
CA GLY A 261 -5.01 29.65 46.46
C GLY A 261 -4.89 28.17 46.08
N LEU A 262 -3.72 27.59 46.38
CA LEU A 262 -3.40 26.17 46.55
C LEU A 262 -4.46 25.10 46.11
N CYS A 263 -4.17 24.39 45.02
CA CYS A 263 -4.72 23.04 44.79
C CYS A 263 -3.88 22.01 45.57
N SER A 264 -4.09 21.92 46.89
CA SER A 264 -3.39 20.99 47.79
C SER A 264 -4.30 19.81 48.19
N ARG A 265 -4.48 18.83 47.29
CA ARG A 265 -4.82 17.41 47.61
C ARG A 265 -5.00 16.57 46.35
N CYS A 266 -3.93 15.99 45.83
CA CYS A 266 -4.00 14.73 45.09
C CYS A 266 -3.31 13.65 45.92
N ARG A 267 -4.10 12.70 46.40
CA ARG A 267 -3.68 11.58 47.24
C ARG A 267 -3.26 10.44 46.31
N CYS A 268 -1.99 10.39 45.90
CA CYS A 268 -1.43 9.23 45.21
C CYS A 268 -1.22 8.08 46.22
N GLY A 269 -2.18 7.17 46.30
CA GLY A 269 -1.98 5.88 46.95
C GLY A 269 -1.44 4.87 45.94
N GLY A 270 -0.27 4.30 46.23
CA GLY A 270 0.14 3.02 45.63
C GLY A 270 1.18 3.06 44.51
N CYS A 271 2.38 3.58 44.79
CA CYS A 271 3.61 3.08 44.15
C CYS A 271 4.60 2.72 45.28
N LEU A 272 4.32 1.61 45.95
CA LEU A 272 5.19 0.99 46.93
C LEU A 272 6.19 0.11 46.17
N GLY A 273 7.47 0.46 46.16
CA GLY A 273 8.49 -0.45 45.65
C GLY A 273 9.80 0.19 45.19
N GLY A 274 10.67 0.55 46.13
CA GLY A 274 12.11 0.40 45.94
C GLY A 274 12.88 1.57 45.32
N LEU A 275 12.91 2.72 45.98
CA LEU A 275 14.15 3.50 46.04
C LEU A 275 14.94 3.01 47.27
N LEU A 276 16.24 2.72 47.10
CA LEU A 276 17.35 3.19 47.95
C LEU A 276 18.55 2.23 47.85
N ARG A 277 19.53 2.57 47.01
CA ARG A 277 20.94 2.48 47.41
C ARG A 277 21.60 3.84 47.23
N LYS A 278 22.20 4.25 48.33
CA LYS A 278 22.66 5.57 48.75
C LYS A 278 24.00 5.92 48.11
N THR A 279 24.19 7.20 47.83
CA THR A 279 25.46 7.81 47.40
C THR A 279 26.47 7.93 48.55
N SER A 280 27.75 8.13 48.16
CA SER A 280 28.88 8.75 48.89
C SER A 280 30.00 7.87 49.48
N GLY A 281 31.11 7.83 48.73
CA GLY A 281 32.51 8.12 49.09
C GLY A 281 33.12 7.83 50.47
N SER A 282 34.30 7.18 50.46
CA SER A 282 35.46 7.49 51.31
C SER A 282 36.74 6.83 50.77
N SER A 283 37.86 7.53 50.95
CA SER A 283 39.24 7.21 50.55
C SER A 283 39.99 6.34 51.61
N VAL A 284 41.15 5.79 51.22
CA VAL A 284 42.33 5.37 52.03
C VAL A 284 42.43 3.93 52.61
N ALA A 285 43.57 3.28 52.25
CA ALA A 285 44.35 2.20 52.89
C ALA A 285 43.72 0.79 53.02
N ARG A 286 44.40 -0.34 52.79
CA ARG A 286 45.81 -0.73 52.66
C ARG A 286 45.96 -1.71 51.49
#